data_AF-A0A9D5ENY6-F1
#
_entry.id   AF-A0A9D5ENY6-F1
#
_cell.length_a   1.000
_cell.length_b   1.000
_cell.length_c   1.000
_cell.angle_alpha   90.00
_cell.angle_beta   90.00
_cell.angle_gamma   90.00
#
_symmetry.space_group_name_H-M   'P 1'
#
loop_
_entity.id
_entity.type
_entity.pdbx_description
1 polymer ?
#
loop_
_entity_poly.entity_id
_entity_poly.type
_entity_poly.pdbx_seq_one_letter_code
_entity_poly.pdbx_strand_id
1 'polypeptide(L)'
;MLFGDLVDAVRRESVAAVAYYWGVTAQTVTKWRKALRVGALNEGTTRLKSASAKESPGIAKALLKAKSKARDPERRQKIAEARRGKPRPIHVIEAMRNGRAGKPQSDDTRNKIRDAHLRRGTLPQKAGRPWTEQEQAMLGQMSDTEVAQKTKRKVSAVIAMRYRLRIGKYLPLTGNNETDATSSAKLDQWRSPKSPTPRLSRRESSSAHVVRKSSR
;
A
#
# COMPACT_ATOMS: atom_id res chain seq x y z
N MET A 1 14.45 46.77 -10.71
CA MET A 1 14.79 45.35 -11.01
C MET A 1 13.68 44.67 -11.83
N LEU A 2 13.24 45.25 -12.95
CA LEU A 2 12.07 44.75 -13.73
C LEU A 2 12.38 43.54 -14.64
N PHE A 3 13.66 43.27 -14.93
CA PHE A 3 14.05 42.22 -15.88
C PHE A 3 14.12 40.81 -15.28
N GLY A 4 14.33 40.68 -13.97
CA GLY A 4 14.39 39.38 -13.29
C GLY A 4 13.02 38.69 -13.24
N ASP A 5 11.99 39.43 -12.85
CA ASP A 5 10.63 38.93 -12.72
C ASP A 5 10.07 38.39 -14.05
N LEU A 6 10.44 39.03 -15.17
CA LEU A 6 10.05 38.56 -16.50
C LEU A 6 10.73 37.23 -16.85
N VAL A 7 12.02 37.06 -16.51
CA VAL A 7 12.75 35.82 -16.78
C VAL A 7 12.16 34.66 -15.97
N ASP A 8 11.82 34.89 -14.71
CA ASP A 8 11.19 33.88 -13.85
C ASP A 8 9.78 33.53 -14.33
N ALA A 9 8.99 34.53 -14.74
CA ALA A 9 7.68 34.32 -15.34
C ALA A 9 7.76 33.51 -16.64
N VAL A 10 8.71 33.79 -17.53
CA VAL A 10 8.90 33.03 -18.78
C VAL A 10 9.28 31.58 -18.52
N ARG A 11 10.04 31.30 -17.45
CA ARG A 11 10.41 29.94 -17.05
C ARG A 11 9.22 29.17 -16.50
N ARG A 12 8.43 29.79 -15.62
CA ARG A 12 7.39 29.11 -14.85
C ARG A 12 6.02 29.13 -15.50
N GLU A 13 5.62 30.25 -16.08
CA GLU A 13 4.24 30.51 -16.50
C GLU A 13 3.97 30.17 -17.97
N SER A 14 2.67 30.05 -18.30
CA SER A 14 2.26 29.77 -19.69
C SER A 14 2.56 30.94 -20.62
N VAL A 15 2.74 30.67 -21.92
CA VAL A 15 2.92 31.72 -22.94
C VAL A 15 1.77 32.73 -22.91
N ALA A 16 0.53 32.25 -22.74
CA ALA A 16 -0.66 33.09 -22.69
C ALA A 16 -0.69 34.01 -21.45
N ALA A 17 -0.26 33.50 -20.29
CA ALA A 17 -0.20 34.29 -19.06
C ALA A 17 0.86 35.40 -19.16
N VAL A 18 2.06 35.07 -19.65
CA VAL A 18 3.13 36.06 -19.83
C VAL A 18 2.74 37.12 -20.87
N ALA A 19 2.08 36.71 -21.97
CA ALA A 19 1.56 37.64 -22.97
C ALA A 19 0.53 38.61 -22.38
N TYR A 20 -0.40 38.11 -21.56
CA TYR A 20 -1.47 38.91 -20.95
C TYR A 20 -0.94 39.94 -19.95
N TYR A 21 -0.11 39.51 -18.99
CA TYR A 21 0.36 40.40 -17.90
C TYR A 21 1.43 41.40 -18.34
N TRP A 22 2.23 41.09 -19.35
CA TRP A 22 3.29 41.98 -19.87
C TRP A 22 2.93 42.68 -21.18
N GLY A 23 1.71 42.49 -21.69
CA GLY A 23 1.22 43.18 -22.90
C GLY A 23 2.00 42.86 -24.18
N VAL A 24 2.64 41.69 -24.25
CA VAL A 24 3.45 41.27 -25.40
C VAL A 24 2.77 40.15 -26.18
N THR A 25 3.10 40.01 -27.46
CA THR A 25 2.54 38.92 -28.26
C THR A 25 3.07 37.56 -27.80
N ALA A 26 2.25 36.52 -27.97
CA ALA A 26 2.63 35.14 -27.69
C ALA A 26 3.87 34.69 -28.49
N GLN A 27 4.09 35.25 -29.68
CA GLN A 27 5.25 34.97 -30.50
C GLN A 27 6.54 35.50 -29.87
N THR A 28 6.50 36.71 -29.30
CA THR A 28 7.61 37.31 -28.56
C THR A 28 8.01 36.44 -27.37
N VAL A 29 7.04 36.00 -26.57
CA VAL A 29 7.30 35.09 -25.42
C VAL A 29 7.84 33.74 -25.89
N THR A 30 7.38 33.22 -27.04
CA THR A 30 7.91 31.98 -27.61
C THR A 30 9.38 32.11 -28.01
N LYS A 31 9.78 33.26 -28.59
CA LYS A 31 11.18 33.55 -28.88
C LYS A 31 12.02 33.62 -27.60
N TRP A 32 11.52 34.27 -26.54
CA TRP A 32 12.20 34.30 -25.24
C TRP A 32 12.36 32.91 -24.62
N ARG A 33 11.34 32.04 -24.69
CA ARG A 33 11.44 30.65 -24.19
C ARG A 33 12.50 29.85 -24.94
N LYS A 34 12.58 30.01 -26.26
CA LYS A 34 13.63 29.38 -27.08
C LYS A 34 15.02 29.88 -26.70
N ALA A 35 15.19 31.20 -26.55
CA ALA A 35 16.47 31.81 -26.16
C ALA A 35 16.93 31.36 -24.76
N LEU A 36 15.98 31.21 -23.82
CA LEU A 36 16.24 30.74 -22.45
C LEU A 36 16.28 29.20 -22.33
N ARG A 37 16.18 28.46 -23.44
CA ARG A 37 16.13 26.98 -23.50
C ARG A 37 15.06 26.38 -22.59
N VAL A 38 13.95 27.09 -22.39
CA VAL A 38 12.80 26.60 -21.64
C VAL A 38 12.08 25.58 -22.50
N GLY A 39 11.92 24.36 -21.98
CA GLY A 39 11.23 23.28 -22.67
C GLY A 39 9.82 23.66 -23.13
N ALA A 40 9.33 22.94 -24.15
CA ALA A 40 8.01 23.17 -24.74
C ALA A 40 6.86 23.04 -23.72
N LEU A 41 7.08 22.31 -22.63
CA LEU A 41 6.17 22.17 -21.50
C LEU A 41 6.87 22.70 -20.24
N ASN A 42 6.24 23.68 -19.60
CA ASN A 42 6.60 24.14 -18.26
C ASN A 42 5.38 24.00 -17.33
N GLU A 43 5.57 24.33 -16.06
CA GLU A 43 4.52 24.21 -15.03
C GLU A 43 3.23 24.93 -15.44
N GLY A 44 3.34 26.19 -15.84
CA GLY A 44 2.19 27.01 -16.23
C GLY A 44 1.48 26.51 -17.49
N THR A 45 2.23 26.08 -18.52
CA THR A 45 1.63 25.50 -19.74
C THR A 45 0.93 24.17 -19.44
N THR A 46 1.51 23.36 -18.55
CA THR A 46 0.90 22.10 -18.10
C THR A 46 -0.37 22.36 -17.29
N ARG A 47 -0.35 23.34 -16.37
CA ARG A 47 -1.51 23.77 -15.60
C ARG A 47 -2.64 24.28 -16.49
N LEU A 48 -2.33 25.16 -17.44
CA LEU A 48 -3.31 25.69 -18.40
C LEU A 48 -3.93 24.57 -19.23
N LYS A 49 -3.12 23.69 -19.82
CA LYS A 49 -3.62 22.54 -20.60
C LYS A 49 -4.47 21.59 -19.75
N SER A 50 -4.11 21.38 -18.48
CA SER A 50 -4.90 20.55 -17.56
C SER A 50 -6.24 21.21 -17.20
N ALA A 51 -6.27 22.52 -16.98
CA ALA A 51 -7.50 23.27 -16.72
C ALA A 51 -8.43 23.26 -17.94
N SER A 52 -7.91 23.61 -19.12
CA SER A 52 -8.68 23.59 -20.37
C SER A 52 -9.20 22.18 -20.72
N ALA A 53 -8.45 21.13 -20.40
CA ALA A 53 -8.89 19.75 -20.59
C ALA A 53 -10.06 19.35 -19.66
N LYS A 54 -10.18 19.97 -18.49
CA LYS A 54 -11.30 19.76 -17.55
C LYS A 54 -12.54 20.56 -17.97
N GLU A 55 -12.34 21.78 -18.44
CA GLU A 55 -13.41 22.70 -18.84
C GLU A 55 -14.04 22.30 -20.18
N SER A 56 -13.26 21.76 -21.12
CA SER A 56 -13.78 21.33 -22.42
C SER A 56 -14.66 20.07 -22.29
N PRO A 57 -15.97 20.14 -22.60
CA PRO A 57 -16.87 19.00 -22.47
C PRO A 57 -16.49 17.83 -23.39
N GLY A 58 -15.91 18.12 -24.57
CA GLY A 58 -15.45 17.09 -25.51
C GLY A 58 -14.24 16.30 -24.99
N ILE A 59 -13.26 17.00 -24.42
CA ILE A 59 -12.05 16.39 -23.85
C ILE A 59 -12.40 15.60 -22.59
N ALA A 60 -13.24 16.17 -21.71
CA ALA A 60 -13.71 15.49 -20.51
C ALA A 60 -14.47 14.20 -20.84
N LYS A 61 -15.40 14.23 -21.82
CA LYS A 61 -16.11 13.03 -22.31
C LYS A 61 -15.15 11.98 -22.87
N ALA A 62 -14.15 12.40 -23.64
CA ALA A 62 -13.13 11.50 -24.19
C ALA A 62 -12.29 10.84 -23.08
N LEU A 63 -11.88 11.60 -22.06
CA LEU A 63 -11.14 11.08 -20.90
C LEU A 63 -11.98 10.10 -20.08
N LEU A 64 -13.27 10.40 -19.86
CA LEU A 64 -14.19 9.49 -19.18
C LEU A 64 -14.36 8.18 -19.95
N LYS A 65 -14.53 8.24 -21.27
CA LYS A 65 -14.61 7.06 -22.16
C LYS A 65 -13.32 6.25 -22.15
N ALA A 66 -12.15 6.90 -22.10
CA ALA A 66 -10.87 6.21 -21.98
C ALA A 66 -10.72 5.54 -20.60
N LYS A 67 -11.14 6.22 -19.52
CA LYS A 67 -11.09 5.70 -18.15
C LYS A 67 -12.03 4.51 -17.95
N SER A 68 -13.24 4.54 -18.51
CA SER A 68 -14.17 3.40 -18.44
C SER A 68 -13.61 2.17 -19.15
N LYS A 69 -13.01 2.34 -20.32
CA LYS A 69 -12.34 1.26 -21.07
C LYS A 69 -11.01 0.79 -20.48
N ALA A 70 -10.43 1.52 -19.52
CA ALA A 70 -9.15 1.14 -18.93
C ALA A 70 -9.24 -0.16 -18.10
N ARG A 71 -10.42 -0.44 -17.53
CA ARG A 71 -10.69 -1.64 -16.73
C ARG A 71 -11.26 -2.82 -17.52
N ASP A 72 -11.44 -2.64 -18.83
CA ASP A 72 -11.96 -3.66 -19.73
C ASP A 72 -11.16 -4.98 -19.61
N PRO A 73 -11.81 -6.10 -19.24
CA PRO A 73 -11.14 -7.37 -18.99
C PRO A 73 -10.38 -7.91 -20.20
N GLU A 74 -10.99 -7.87 -21.38
CA GLU A 74 -10.42 -8.41 -22.63
C GLU A 74 -9.16 -7.63 -23.04
N ARG A 75 -9.22 -6.29 -23.01
CA ARG A 75 -8.07 -5.43 -23.27
C ARG A 75 -6.93 -5.71 -22.28
N ARG A 76 -7.25 -5.89 -21.00
CA ARG A 76 -6.25 -6.21 -19.97
C ARG A 76 -5.63 -7.58 -20.19
N GLN A 77 -6.41 -8.59 -20.58
CA GLN A 77 -5.93 -9.92 -20.90
C GLN A 77 -5.02 -9.89 -22.12
N LYS A 78 -5.43 -9.25 -23.22
CA LYS A 78 -4.60 -9.09 -24.42
C LYS A 78 -3.26 -8.41 -24.12
N ILE A 79 -3.26 -7.35 -23.32
CA ILE A 79 -2.03 -6.68 -22.87
C ILE A 79 -1.18 -7.61 -21.99
N ALA A 80 -1.82 -8.35 -21.08
CA ALA A 80 -1.11 -9.27 -20.19
C ALA A 80 -0.48 -10.43 -20.95
N GLU A 81 -1.20 -11.04 -21.89
CA GLU A 81 -0.71 -12.11 -22.78
C GLU A 81 0.45 -11.61 -23.64
N ALA A 82 0.30 -10.45 -24.27
CA ALA A 82 1.36 -9.85 -25.08
C ALA A 82 2.64 -9.55 -24.28
N ARG A 83 2.54 -9.39 -22.94
CA ARG A 83 3.67 -9.13 -22.03
C ARG A 83 4.13 -10.37 -21.27
N ARG A 84 3.36 -11.45 -21.24
CA ARG A 84 3.68 -12.66 -20.48
C ARG A 84 4.90 -13.33 -21.10
N GLY A 85 5.87 -13.70 -20.27
CA GLY A 85 7.07 -14.43 -20.68
C GLY A 85 8.11 -13.63 -21.47
N LYS A 86 7.84 -12.40 -21.89
CA LYS A 86 8.84 -11.54 -22.55
C LYS A 86 9.77 -10.95 -21.49
N PRO A 87 11.04 -11.39 -21.39
CA PRO A 87 11.98 -10.79 -20.45
C PRO A 87 12.18 -9.33 -20.80
N ARG A 88 12.44 -8.49 -19.79
CA ARG A 88 12.80 -7.09 -20.06
C ARG A 88 14.09 -7.08 -20.89
N PRO A 89 14.17 -6.27 -21.95
CA PRO A 89 15.40 -6.17 -22.73
C PRO A 89 16.59 -5.82 -21.84
N ILE A 90 17.75 -6.40 -22.12
CA ILE A 90 18.97 -6.27 -21.30
C ILE A 90 19.36 -4.80 -21.10
N HIS A 91 19.34 -3.98 -22.16
CA HIS A 91 19.66 -2.55 -22.06
C HIS A 91 18.75 -1.78 -21.09
N VAL A 92 17.50 -2.21 -20.90
CA VAL A 92 16.58 -1.61 -19.91
C VAL A 92 16.94 -2.06 -18.50
N ILE A 93 17.36 -3.32 -18.33
CA ILE A 93 17.87 -3.83 -17.05
C ILE A 93 19.14 -3.07 -16.66
N GLU A 94 20.05 -2.88 -17.61
CA GLU A 94 21.28 -2.09 -17.44
C GLU A 94 20.97 -0.63 -17.13
N ALA A 95 20.05 0.02 -17.86
CA ALA A 95 19.62 1.38 -17.55
C ALA A 95 19.01 1.52 -16.14
N MET A 96 18.17 0.56 -15.72
CA MET A 96 17.65 0.52 -14.34
C MET A 96 18.78 0.30 -13.32
N ARG A 97 19.76 -0.55 -13.63
CA ARG A 97 20.91 -0.82 -12.77
C ARG A 97 21.76 0.44 -12.63
N ASN A 98 22.07 1.12 -13.73
CA ASN A 98 22.83 2.37 -13.76
C ASN A 98 22.09 3.51 -13.04
N GLY A 99 20.77 3.58 -13.15
CA GLY A 99 19.98 4.57 -12.40
C GLY A 99 19.96 4.33 -10.88
N ARG A 100 20.22 3.09 -10.43
CA ARG A 100 20.33 2.70 -9.01
C ARG A 100 21.78 2.73 -8.52
N ALA A 101 22.72 2.32 -9.36
CA ALA A 101 24.16 2.35 -9.11
C ALA A 101 24.60 3.82 -9.12
N GLY A 102 24.78 4.39 -7.92
CA GLY A 102 25.15 5.80 -7.75
C GLY A 102 24.20 6.61 -6.89
N LYS A 103 23.04 6.05 -6.49
CA LYS A 103 22.20 6.61 -5.42
C LYS A 103 22.18 5.66 -4.23
N PRO A 104 23.33 5.45 -3.54
CA PRO A 104 23.28 4.75 -2.27
C PRO A 104 22.31 5.51 -1.35
N GLN A 105 21.54 4.78 -0.55
CA GLN A 105 20.75 5.45 0.49
C GLN A 105 21.71 6.25 1.37
N SER A 106 21.32 7.49 1.69
CA SER A 106 22.11 8.33 2.59
C SER A 106 22.33 7.62 3.92
N ASP A 107 23.45 7.92 4.57
CA ASP A 107 23.78 7.33 5.85
C ASP A 107 22.69 7.61 6.89
N ASP A 108 22.09 8.80 6.86
CA ASP A 108 20.92 9.16 7.67
C ASP A 108 19.73 8.23 7.44
N THR A 109 19.43 7.91 6.18
CA THR A 109 18.32 7.00 5.85
C THR A 109 18.64 5.58 6.34
N ARG A 110 19.89 5.14 6.17
CA ARG A 110 20.36 3.84 6.64
C ARG A 110 20.29 3.74 8.16
N ASN A 111 20.71 4.78 8.87
CA ASN A 111 20.63 4.88 10.33
C ASN A 111 19.18 4.87 10.81
N LYS A 112 18.27 5.63 10.19
CA LYS A 112 16.83 5.59 10.51
C LYS A 112 16.24 4.19 10.32
N ILE A 113 16.61 3.48 9.25
CA ILE A 113 16.16 2.11 9.00
C ILE A 113 16.73 1.18 10.07
N ARG A 114 18.03 1.30 10.41
CA ARG A 114 18.68 0.53 11.47
C ARG A 114 18.00 0.75 12.81
N ASP A 115 17.78 1.99 13.23
CA ASP A 115 17.13 2.33 14.49
C ASP A 115 15.68 1.81 14.53
N ALA A 116 14.98 1.89 13.40
CA ALA A 116 13.64 1.32 13.27
C ALA A 116 13.64 -0.22 13.36
N HIS A 117 14.69 -0.89 12.89
CA HIS A 117 14.90 -2.33 13.07
C HIS A 117 15.27 -2.67 14.51
N LEU A 118 16.20 -1.94 15.14
CA LEU A 118 16.56 -2.16 16.55
C LEU A 118 15.36 -2.00 17.48
N ARG A 119 14.51 -0.99 17.25
CA ARG A 119 13.31 -0.74 18.07
C ARG A 119 12.24 -1.85 17.98
N ARG A 120 12.09 -2.49 16.81
CA ARG A 120 11.03 -3.49 16.56
C ARG A 120 11.54 -4.93 16.45
N GLY A 121 12.86 -5.12 16.43
CA GLY A 121 13.51 -6.35 15.99
C GLY A 121 13.27 -6.67 14.51
N THR A 122 13.21 -7.96 14.18
CA THR A 122 12.92 -8.49 12.83
C THR A 122 11.42 -8.49 12.48
N LEU A 123 10.56 -7.93 13.34
CA LEU A 123 9.11 -7.90 13.10
C LEU A 123 8.75 -6.89 11.99
N PRO A 124 7.77 -7.24 11.12
CA PRO A 124 7.25 -6.30 10.13
C PRO A 124 6.51 -5.15 10.82
N GLN A 125 6.52 -3.96 10.23
CA GLN A 125 5.86 -2.77 10.81
C GLN A 125 4.37 -2.99 11.15
N LYS A 126 3.68 -3.85 10.37
CA LYS A 126 2.28 -4.22 10.59
C LYS A 126 2.04 -5.10 11.82
N ALA A 127 3.07 -5.71 12.39
CA ALA A 127 2.95 -6.59 13.56
C ALA A 127 2.55 -5.84 14.85
N GLY A 128 2.60 -4.50 14.85
CA GLY A 128 2.23 -3.68 16.01
C GLY A 128 3.32 -3.67 17.08
N ARG A 129 3.01 -3.05 18.23
CA ARG A 129 3.94 -2.93 19.37
C ARG A 129 4.27 -4.33 19.93
N PRO A 130 5.55 -4.70 20.10
CA PRO A 130 5.94 -5.99 20.68
C PRO A 130 5.42 -6.11 22.12
N TRP A 131 5.16 -7.34 22.58
CA TRP A 131 4.75 -7.60 23.96
C TRP A 131 5.95 -7.57 24.89
N THR A 132 5.92 -6.71 25.90
CA THR A 132 6.98 -6.69 26.93
C THR A 132 6.84 -7.87 27.89
N GLU A 133 7.92 -8.25 28.58
CA GLU A 133 7.89 -9.34 29.57
C GLU A 133 6.90 -9.06 30.71
N GLN A 134 6.84 -7.80 31.16
CA GLN A 134 5.85 -7.36 32.16
C GLN A 134 4.41 -7.53 31.67
N GLU A 135 4.13 -7.15 30.42
CA GLU A 135 2.80 -7.35 29.82
C GLU A 135 2.45 -8.84 29.66
N GLN A 136 3.45 -9.70 29.44
CA GLN A 136 3.26 -11.14 29.34
C GLN A 136 3.03 -11.79 30.71
N ALA A 137 3.71 -11.33 31.76
CA ALA A 137 3.54 -11.83 33.13
C ALA A 137 2.13 -11.59 33.69
N MET A 138 1.45 -10.52 33.24
CA MET A 138 0.06 -10.23 33.61
C MET A 138 -0.94 -11.22 32.98
N LEU A 139 -0.58 -11.89 31.88
CA LEU A 139 -1.44 -12.87 31.22
C LEU A 139 -1.57 -14.11 32.12
N GLY A 140 -2.78 -14.39 32.60
CA GLY A 140 -3.08 -15.52 33.49
C GLY A 140 -3.14 -15.18 34.97
N GLN A 141 -2.64 -14.02 35.40
CA GLN A 141 -2.80 -13.51 36.77
C GLN A 141 -4.10 -12.73 36.97
N MET A 142 -4.57 -12.05 35.91
CA MET A 142 -5.78 -11.23 35.91
C MET A 142 -6.67 -11.60 34.72
N SER A 143 -7.90 -11.11 34.71
CA SER A 143 -8.81 -11.33 33.58
C SER A 143 -8.31 -10.64 32.30
N ASP A 144 -8.62 -11.20 31.12
CA ASP A 144 -8.20 -10.62 29.84
C ASP A 144 -8.69 -9.16 29.66
N THR A 145 -9.83 -8.82 30.28
CA THR A 145 -10.43 -7.48 30.30
C THR A 145 -9.59 -6.49 31.11
N GLU A 146 -9.12 -6.88 32.29
CA GLU A 146 -8.27 -6.04 33.13
C GLU A 146 -6.89 -5.86 32.51
N VAL A 147 -6.32 -6.93 31.94
CA VAL A 147 -5.05 -6.86 31.21
C VAL A 147 -5.17 -5.94 30.00
N ALA A 148 -6.27 -5.98 29.26
CA ALA A 148 -6.51 -5.07 28.13
C ALA A 148 -6.55 -3.60 28.56
N GLN A 149 -7.22 -3.30 29.69
CA GLN A 149 -7.28 -1.94 30.24
C GLN A 149 -5.90 -1.45 30.69
N LYS A 150 -5.14 -2.27 31.43
CA LYS A 150 -3.80 -1.91 31.92
C LYS A 150 -2.78 -1.75 30.79
N THR A 151 -2.82 -2.61 29.78
CA THR A 151 -1.88 -2.59 28.64
C THR A 151 -2.31 -1.66 27.50
N LYS A 152 -3.52 -1.07 27.60
CA LYS A 152 -4.17 -0.28 26.52
C LYS A 152 -4.21 -1.02 25.17
N ARG A 153 -4.28 -2.35 25.20
CA ARG A 153 -4.42 -3.21 24.02
C ARG A 153 -5.87 -3.68 23.88
N LYS A 154 -6.25 -4.08 22.67
CA LYS A 154 -7.56 -4.70 22.44
C LYS A 154 -7.63 -6.06 23.16
N VAL A 155 -8.79 -6.38 23.74
CA VAL A 155 -9.05 -7.69 24.39
C VAL A 155 -8.73 -8.86 23.45
N SER A 156 -9.05 -8.74 22.16
CA SER A 156 -8.71 -9.77 21.16
C SER A 156 -7.21 -10.01 20.99
N ALA A 157 -6.37 -8.98 21.15
CA ALA A 157 -4.92 -9.12 21.12
C ALA A 157 -4.39 -9.82 22.37
N VAL A 158 -4.97 -9.54 23.54
CA VAL A 158 -4.68 -10.22 24.81
C VAL A 158 -5.03 -11.71 24.70
N ILE A 159 -6.23 -12.02 24.21
CA ILE A 159 -6.68 -13.40 23.96
C ILE A 159 -5.73 -14.14 23.01
N ALA A 160 -5.37 -13.52 21.88
CA ALA A 160 -4.45 -14.11 20.91
C ALA A 160 -3.06 -14.36 21.52
N MET A 161 -2.56 -13.44 22.35
CA MET A 161 -1.27 -13.61 23.03
C MET A 161 -1.33 -14.72 24.09
N ARG A 162 -2.40 -14.78 24.87
CA ARG A 162 -2.64 -15.85 25.85
C ARG A 162 -2.64 -17.23 25.17
N TYR A 163 -3.33 -17.38 24.04
CA TYR A 163 -3.31 -18.62 23.25
C TYR A 163 -1.92 -18.93 22.69
N ARG A 164 -1.18 -17.91 22.21
CA ARG A 164 0.18 -18.08 21.68
C ARG A 164 1.16 -18.58 22.74
N LEU A 165 1.00 -18.12 23.99
CA LEU A 165 1.80 -18.56 25.14
C LEU A 165 1.22 -19.80 25.85
N ARG A 166 0.11 -20.37 25.35
CA ARG A 166 -0.59 -21.53 25.93
C ARG A 166 -0.97 -21.34 27.40
N ILE A 167 -1.29 -20.11 27.80
CA ILE A 167 -1.73 -19.79 29.15
C ILE A 167 -3.24 -20.08 29.27
N GLY A 168 -3.65 -20.73 30.36
CA GLY A 168 -5.06 -21.00 30.65
C GLY A 168 -5.87 -19.72 30.89
N LYS A 169 -7.20 -19.80 30.76
CA LYS A 169 -8.06 -18.68 31.13
C LYS A 169 -7.96 -18.45 32.65
N TYR A 170 -7.82 -17.19 33.06
CA TYR A 170 -7.98 -16.83 34.46
C TYR A 170 -9.42 -17.15 34.90
N LEU A 171 -9.56 -18.09 35.84
CA LEU A 171 -10.81 -18.42 36.51
C LEU A 171 -10.70 -17.84 37.92
N PRO A 172 -11.36 -16.70 38.23
CA PRO A 172 -11.46 -16.28 39.62
C PRO A 172 -12.24 -17.36 40.36
N LEU A 173 -11.69 -17.85 41.47
CA LEU A 173 -12.46 -18.65 42.43
C LEU A 173 -13.52 -17.71 43.01
N THR A 174 -14.70 -17.69 42.39
CA THR A 174 -15.85 -16.94 42.89
C THR A 174 -16.31 -17.60 44.18
N GLY A 175 -15.91 -17.01 45.31
CA GLY A 175 -16.61 -17.20 46.57
C GLY A 175 -18.03 -16.66 46.41
N ASN A 176 -18.99 -17.57 46.62
CA ASN A 176 -20.38 -17.39 47.06
C ASN A 176 -21.01 -16.01 46.81
N ASN A 177 -21.92 -15.95 45.85
CA ASN A 177 -23.13 -15.15 46.02
C ASN A 177 -24.30 -15.84 45.30
N GLU A 178 -25.31 -16.15 46.11
CA GLU A 178 -26.57 -16.78 45.78
C GLU A 178 -27.36 -15.96 44.75
N THR A 179 -27.13 -16.21 43.46
CA THR A 179 -28.11 -15.91 42.41
C THR A 179 -28.12 -17.02 41.35
N ASP A 180 -27.93 -18.27 41.79
CA ASP A 180 -28.09 -19.46 40.96
C ASP A 180 -29.53 -19.99 41.07
N ALA A 181 -30.45 -19.33 40.37
CA ALA A 181 -31.72 -19.97 39.99
C ALA A 181 -32.20 -19.60 38.57
N THR A 182 -31.54 -18.66 37.88
CA THR A 182 -32.03 -18.21 36.56
C THR A 182 -31.01 -18.39 35.42
N SER A 183 -29.71 -18.58 35.70
CA SER A 183 -28.68 -18.70 34.64
C SER A 183 -28.47 -20.12 34.10
N SER A 184 -28.93 -21.17 34.79
CA SER A 184 -28.77 -22.56 34.32
C SER A 184 -29.67 -22.89 33.11
N ALA A 185 -30.70 -22.07 32.82
CA ALA A 185 -31.59 -22.26 31.67
C ALA A 185 -31.01 -21.71 30.34
N LYS A 186 -29.91 -20.96 30.36
CA LYS A 186 -29.37 -20.29 29.16
C LYS A 186 -28.10 -20.93 28.59
N LEU A 187 -27.48 -21.85 29.34
CA LEU A 187 -26.24 -22.55 28.95
C LEU A 187 -26.48 -23.83 28.12
N ASP A 188 -27.71 -24.35 28.09
CA ASP A 188 -28.06 -25.51 27.25
C ASP A 188 -28.34 -25.15 25.78
N GLN A 189 -28.48 -23.85 25.46
CA GLN A 189 -28.79 -23.40 24.10
C GLN A 189 -27.55 -23.35 23.17
N TRP A 190 -26.35 -23.62 23.67
CA TRP A 190 -25.08 -23.58 22.90
C TRP A 190 -24.40 -24.94 22.73
N ARG A 191 -25.03 -26.04 23.15
CA ARG A 191 -24.50 -27.40 23.03
C ARG A 191 -25.18 -28.21 21.92
N SER A 192 -25.47 -27.62 20.77
CA SER A 192 -25.77 -28.41 19.57
C SER A 192 -24.47 -29.00 19.00
N PRO A 193 -24.39 -30.31 18.74
CA PRO A 193 -23.22 -30.89 18.10
C PRO A 193 -23.09 -30.31 16.68
N LYS A 194 -21.96 -29.67 16.39
CA LYS A 194 -21.62 -29.25 15.03
C LYS A 194 -21.64 -30.51 14.15
N SER A 195 -22.55 -30.56 13.19
CA SER A 195 -22.58 -31.56 12.14
C SER A 195 -21.19 -31.67 11.48
N PRO A 196 -20.67 -32.88 11.21
CA PRO A 196 -19.34 -33.05 10.67
C PRO A 196 -19.30 -32.42 9.26
N THR A 197 -18.47 -31.39 9.10
CA THR A 197 -18.20 -30.80 7.78
C THR A 197 -17.55 -31.86 6.89
N PRO A 198 -18.00 -32.06 5.63
CA PRO A 198 -17.38 -33.02 4.73
C PRO A 198 -15.94 -32.61 4.46
N ARG A 199 -15.00 -33.51 4.79
CA ARG A 199 -13.60 -33.40 4.40
C ARG A 199 -13.55 -33.54 2.87
N LEU A 200 -13.38 -32.44 2.15
CA LEU A 200 -13.08 -32.46 0.72
C LEU A 200 -11.87 -33.38 0.52
N SER A 201 -12.10 -34.48 -0.20
CA SER A 201 -11.08 -35.45 -0.54
C SER A 201 -9.97 -34.74 -1.30
N ARG A 202 -8.76 -34.97 -0.83
CA ARG A 202 -7.51 -34.59 -1.47
C ARG A 202 -7.52 -35.27 -2.85
N ARG A 203 -7.79 -34.50 -3.92
CA ARG A 203 -7.59 -34.96 -5.29
C ARG A 203 -6.20 -35.57 -5.38
N GLU A 204 -6.16 -36.86 -5.64
CA GLU A 204 -4.96 -37.58 -6.03
C GLU A 204 -4.42 -36.91 -7.29
N SER A 205 -3.27 -36.25 -7.15
CA SER A 205 -2.48 -35.81 -8.28
C SER A 205 -1.96 -37.07 -8.97
N SER A 206 -2.65 -37.46 -10.03
CA SER A 206 -2.23 -38.48 -10.97
C SER A 206 -0.84 -38.13 -11.49
N SER A 207 0.14 -38.96 -11.12
CA SER A 207 1.54 -38.85 -11.51
C SER A 207 1.68 -39.38 -12.94
N ALA A 208 1.51 -38.51 -13.94
CA ALA A 208 1.84 -38.81 -15.32
C ALA A 208 3.36 -38.67 -15.52
N HIS A 209 4.03 -39.82 -15.59
CA HIS A 209 5.40 -40.00 -16.06
C HIS A 209 5.58 -39.36 -17.45
N VAL A 210 6.36 -38.27 -17.55
CA VAL A 210 6.92 -37.81 -18.82
C VAL A 210 8.33 -38.36 -18.94
N VAL A 211 8.45 -39.45 -19.70
CA VAL A 211 9.72 -40.02 -20.17
C VAL A 211 10.40 -38.98 -21.07
N ARG A 212 11.52 -38.40 -20.61
CA ARG A 212 12.46 -37.70 -21.49
C ARG A 212 13.22 -38.75 -22.31
N LYS A 213 12.91 -38.87 -23.59
CA LYS A 213 13.79 -39.55 -24.56
C LYS A 213 15.06 -38.69 -24.73
N SER A 214 16.19 -39.28 -24.38
CA SER A 214 17.52 -38.83 -24.77
C SER A 214 17.83 -39.42 -26.14
N SER A 215 17.93 -38.57 -27.16
CA SER A 215 18.48 -38.97 -28.46
C SER A 215 20.01 -38.79 -28.41
N ARG A 216 20.73 -39.87 -28.75
CA ARG A 216 22.11 -39.81 -29.23
C ARG A 216 22.15 -39.20 -30.62
#